data_AF-A0A443RXI9-F1
#
_entry.id   AF-A0A443RXI9-F1
#
_cell.length_a   1.000
_cell.length_b   1.000
_cell.length_c   1.000
_cell.angle_alpha   90.00
_cell.angle_beta   90.00
_cell.angle_gamma   90.00
#
_symmetry.space_group_name_H-M   'P 1'
#
loop_
_entity.id
_entity.type
_entity.pdbx_description
1 polymer ?
#
loop_
_entity_poly.entity_id
_entity_poly.type
_entity_poly.pdbx_seq_one_letter_code
_entity_poly.pdbx_strand_id
1 'polypeptide(L)'
;NKACAIISDNAANMHKMRDIIKQKYQNIEVIGCAAHGLNLLVKDIASVEKFNSIISSTKTIVNEINNSAVKLAKFDFLREGKCNRLCTYTTIRWNSLKNMLQSVLNARDVIGMLALNNDITNQDNLKLILNSSGLFWKDIADLIAKINPISTAINEVQNDKSIVSKIPKFPLNYDQVSKT
;
A
#
# COMPACT_ATOMS: atom_id res chain seq x y z
N ASN A 1 33.54 -14.28 -15.09
CA ASN A 1 32.71 -13.85 -13.94
C ASN A 1 32.13 -15.07 -13.23
N LYS A 2 32.42 -15.25 -11.94
CA LYS A 2 31.74 -16.22 -11.08
C LYS A 2 30.63 -15.50 -10.34
N ALA A 3 29.42 -16.04 -10.33
CA ALA A 3 28.35 -15.54 -9.47
C ALA A 3 28.67 -15.93 -8.02
N CYS A 4 28.63 -14.95 -7.11
CA CYS A 4 28.86 -15.17 -5.68
C CYS A 4 27.56 -15.20 -4.87
N ALA A 5 26.50 -14.56 -5.38
CA ALA A 5 25.20 -14.53 -4.73
C ALA A 5 24.05 -14.41 -5.75
N ILE A 6 22.88 -14.92 -5.38
CA ILE A 6 21.61 -14.78 -6.11
C ILE A 6 20.56 -14.23 -5.15
N ILE A 7 19.88 -13.17 -5.57
CA ILE A 7 18.75 -12.57 -4.85
C ILE A 7 17.49 -12.83 -5.67
N SER A 8 16.48 -13.44 -5.07
CA SER A 8 15.19 -13.71 -5.72
C SER A 8 14.01 -13.31 -4.84
N ASP A 9 12.81 -13.18 -5.42
CA ASP A 9 11.60 -12.89 -4.64
C ASP A 9 11.28 -13.99 -3.62
N ASN A 10 10.32 -13.75 -2.72
CA ASN A 10 9.98 -14.70 -1.66
C ASN A 10 8.79 -15.62 -2.04
N ALA A 11 8.49 -15.79 -3.32
CA ALA A 11 7.47 -16.75 -3.74
C ALA A 11 7.93 -18.19 -3.51
N ALA A 12 6.97 -19.11 -3.33
CA ALA A 12 7.27 -20.50 -2.96
C ALA A 12 8.14 -21.24 -3.98
N ASN A 13 8.00 -20.93 -5.27
CA ASN A 13 8.85 -21.46 -6.33
C ASN A 13 10.30 -20.93 -6.22
N MET A 14 10.48 -19.65 -5.85
CA MET A 14 11.80 -19.08 -5.63
C MET A 14 12.46 -19.63 -4.36
N HIS A 15 11.70 -19.95 -3.32
CA HIS A 15 12.22 -20.72 -2.18
C HIS A 15 12.79 -22.08 -2.63
N LYS A 16 12.00 -22.86 -3.38
CA LYS A 16 12.47 -24.16 -3.93
C LYS A 16 13.71 -24.01 -4.81
N MET A 17 13.75 -22.99 -5.67
CA MET A 17 14.92 -22.69 -6.50
C MET A 17 16.16 -22.42 -5.63
N ARG A 18 16.02 -21.60 -4.58
CA ARG A 18 17.12 -21.32 -3.65
C ARG A 18 17.62 -22.58 -2.94
N ASP A 19 16.71 -23.47 -2.53
CA ASP A 19 17.08 -24.73 -1.89
C ASP A 19 17.88 -25.64 -2.84
N ILE A 20 17.45 -25.76 -4.09
CA ILE A 20 18.17 -26.51 -5.14
C ILE A 20 19.56 -25.93 -5.38
N ILE A 21 19.67 -24.59 -5.46
CA ILE A 21 20.96 -23.92 -5.68
C ILE A 21 21.89 -24.13 -4.49
N LYS A 22 21.41 -23.98 -3.26
CA LYS A 22 22.20 -24.25 -2.03
C LYS A 22 22.74 -25.67 -1.99
N GLN A 23 21.94 -26.65 -2.40
CA GLN A 23 22.36 -28.05 -2.42
C GLN A 23 23.41 -28.33 -3.51
N LYS A 24 23.27 -27.71 -4.69
CA LYS A 24 24.12 -27.99 -5.85
C LYS A 24 25.39 -27.14 -5.90
N TYR A 25 25.37 -25.94 -5.31
CA TYR A 25 26.43 -24.94 -5.42
C TYR A 25 26.71 -24.30 -4.05
N GLN A 26 27.58 -24.94 -3.26
CA GLN A 26 27.95 -24.47 -1.92
C GLN A 26 28.66 -23.10 -1.91
N ASN A 27 29.20 -22.66 -3.04
CA ASN A 27 29.90 -21.39 -3.19
C ASN A 27 29.00 -20.23 -3.65
N ILE A 28 27.69 -20.45 -3.77
CA ILE A 28 26.72 -19.43 -4.18
C ILE A 28 25.77 -19.15 -3.01
N GLU A 29 25.83 -17.93 -2.51
CA GLU A 29 24.86 -17.46 -1.53
C GLU A 29 23.50 -17.22 -2.17
N VAL A 30 22.40 -17.58 -1.51
CA VAL A 30 21.06 -17.28 -2.01
C VAL A 30 20.20 -16.63 -0.94
N ILE A 31 19.63 -15.48 -1.29
CA ILE A 31 18.98 -14.56 -0.35
C ILE A 31 17.60 -14.18 -0.91
N GLY A 32 16.63 -14.00 -0.02
CA GLY A 32 15.31 -13.49 -0.37
C GLY A 32 15.30 -11.97 -0.59
N CYS A 33 14.31 -11.48 -1.34
CA CYS A 33 14.16 -10.06 -1.62
C CYS A 33 13.59 -9.31 -0.40
N ALA A 34 14.41 -8.44 0.20
CA ALA A 34 13.98 -7.63 1.34
C ALA A 34 12.83 -6.68 1.01
N ALA A 35 12.81 -6.08 -0.20
CA ALA A 35 11.68 -5.25 -0.65
C ALA A 35 10.37 -6.05 -0.72
N HIS A 36 10.43 -7.33 -1.12
CA HIS A 36 9.26 -8.18 -1.09
C HIS A 36 8.81 -8.48 0.35
N GLY A 37 9.74 -8.72 1.28
CA GLY A 37 9.42 -8.89 2.70
C GLY A 37 8.73 -7.67 3.30
N LEU A 38 9.23 -6.46 3.01
CA LEU A 38 8.60 -5.21 3.45
C LEU A 38 7.20 -5.01 2.86
N ASN A 39 6.97 -5.44 1.61
CA ASN A 39 5.62 -5.41 1.01
C ASN A 39 4.64 -6.31 1.76
N LEU A 40 5.08 -7.50 2.19
CA LEU A 40 4.26 -8.40 3.01
C LEU A 40 3.93 -7.78 4.37
N LEU A 41 4.89 -7.12 5.01
CA LEU A 41 4.64 -6.38 6.26
C LEU A 41 3.55 -5.31 6.10
N VAL A 42 3.56 -4.55 5.00
CA VAL A 42 2.48 -3.57 4.73
C VAL A 42 1.13 -4.26 4.55
N LYS A 43 1.10 -5.43 3.90
CA LYS A 43 -0.13 -6.22 3.75
C LYS A 43 -0.67 -6.69 5.11
N ASP A 44 0.22 -7.14 6.00
CA ASP A 44 -0.17 -7.57 7.34
C ASP A 44 -0.70 -6.39 8.17
N ILE A 45 -0.04 -5.23 8.11
CA ILE A 45 -0.55 -3.98 8.72
C ILE A 45 -1.93 -3.64 8.15
N ALA A 46 -2.10 -3.68 6.84
CA ALA A 46 -3.38 -3.39 6.19
C ALA A 46 -4.50 -4.37 6.60
N SER A 47 -4.17 -5.56 7.10
CA SER A 47 -5.14 -6.55 7.58
C SER A 47 -5.63 -6.32 9.00
N VAL A 48 -4.94 -5.48 9.79
CA VAL A 48 -5.37 -5.10 11.14
C VAL A 48 -6.74 -4.44 11.04
N GLU A 49 -7.71 -4.91 11.83
CA GLU A 49 -9.14 -4.57 11.72
C GLU A 49 -9.39 -3.05 11.59
N LYS A 50 -8.78 -2.25 12.48
CA LYS A 50 -8.88 -0.79 12.44
C LYS A 50 -8.41 -0.22 11.09
N PHE A 51 -7.27 -0.67 10.58
CA PHE A 51 -6.72 -0.17 9.31
C PHE A 51 -7.50 -0.70 8.12
N ASN A 52 -7.91 -1.96 8.15
CA ASN A 52 -8.74 -2.55 7.11
C ASN A 52 -10.07 -1.80 6.95
N SER A 53 -10.70 -1.38 8.04
CA SER A 53 -11.91 -0.55 8.01
C SER A 53 -11.66 0.79 7.29
N ILE A 54 -10.59 1.51 7.66
CA ILE A 54 -10.21 2.78 7.01
C ILE A 54 -9.94 2.59 5.50
N ILE A 55 -9.20 1.53 5.14
CA ILE A 55 -8.86 1.20 3.76
C ILE A 55 -10.11 0.85 2.97
N SER A 56 -11.03 0.08 3.56
CA SER A 56 -12.29 -0.33 2.93
C SER A 56 -13.18 0.87 2.66
N SER A 57 -13.37 1.78 3.63
CA SER A 57 -14.13 3.02 3.42
C SER A 57 -13.49 3.91 2.36
N THR A 58 -12.16 4.05 2.37
CA THR A 58 -11.43 4.80 1.32
C THR A 58 -11.68 4.18 -0.06
N LYS A 59 -11.60 2.86 -0.17
CA LYS A 59 -11.85 2.13 -1.42
C LYS A 59 -13.28 2.31 -1.91
N THR A 60 -14.26 2.33 -1.00
CA THR A 60 -15.66 2.59 -1.34
C THR A 60 -15.83 3.97 -1.96
N ILE A 61 -15.24 5.03 -1.38
CA ILE A 61 -15.27 6.39 -1.97
C ILE A 61 -14.71 6.38 -3.40
N VAL A 62 -13.52 5.80 -3.58
CA VAL A 62 -12.85 5.76 -4.89
C VAL A 62 -13.70 5.02 -5.92
N ASN A 63 -14.23 3.86 -5.56
CA ASN A 63 -15.07 3.06 -6.44
C ASN A 63 -16.38 3.76 -6.79
N GLU A 64 -17.01 4.41 -5.81
CA GLU A 64 -18.27 5.12 -6.00
C GLU A 64 -18.12 6.28 -7.00
N ILE A 65 -17.00 7.00 -6.95
CA ILE A 65 -16.70 8.08 -7.89
C ILE A 65 -16.26 7.52 -9.24
N ASN A 66 -15.28 6.63 -9.29
CA ASN A 66 -14.68 6.16 -10.53
C ASN A 66 -15.61 5.27 -11.38
N ASN A 67 -16.52 4.53 -10.74
CA ASN A 67 -17.43 3.62 -11.46
C ASN A 67 -18.71 4.30 -11.95
N SER A 68 -18.97 5.55 -11.56
CA SER A 68 -20.11 6.32 -12.03
C SER A 68 -19.65 7.40 -12.99
N ALA A 69 -20.03 7.30 -14.27
CA ALA A 69 -19.66 8.27 -15.30
C ALA A 69 -20.05 9.71 -14.91
N VAL A 70 -21.22 9.88 -14.30
CA VAL A 70 -21.72 11.18 -13.83
C VAL A 70 -20.87 11.72 -12.67
N LYS A 71 -20.60 10.91 -11.64
CA LYS A 71 -19.78 11.32 -10.49
C LYS A 71 -18.34 11.60 -10.93
N LEU A 72 -17.76 10.77 -11.79
CA LEU A 72 -16.42 10.93 -12.32
C LEU A 72 -16.29 12.22 -13.15
N ALA A 73 -17.23 12.49 -14.06
CA ALA A 73 -17.22 13.71 -14.86
C ALA A 73 -17.32 14.96 -13.99
N LYS A 74 -18.20 14.95 -12.97
CA LYS A 74 -18.32 16.07 -12.04
C LYS A 74 -17.08 16.22 -11.16
N PHE A 75 -16.51 15.12 -10.68
CA PHE A 75 -15.26 15.13 -9.93
C PHE A 75 -14.11 15.69 -10.77
N ASP A 76 -13.99 15.28 -12.03
CA ASP A 76 -13.00 15.79 -12.98
C ASP A 76 -13.14 17.30 -13.22
N PHE A 77 -14.37 17.81 -13.29
CA PHE A 77 -14.63 19.25 -13.35
C PHE A 77 -14.23 19.96 -12.04
N LEU A 78 -14.65 19.43 -10.88
CA LEU A 78 -14.43 20.09 -9.59
C LEU A 78 -12.95 20.10 -9.15
N ARG A 79 -12.16 19.11 -9.59
CA ARG A 79 -10.75 18.94 -9.21
C ARG A 79 -9.78 19.80 -10.00
N GLU A 80 -10.19 20.39 -11.12
CA GLU A 80 -9.31 21.16 -11.99
C GLU A 80 -8.58 22.26 -11.20
N GLY A 81 -7.25 22.27 -11.28
CA GLY A 81 -6.39 23.19 -10.53
C GLY A 81 -6.31 22.94 -9.00
N LYS A 82 -6.98 21.91 -8.46
CA LYS A 82 -7.03 21.63 -7.01
C LYS A 82 -6.37 20.33 -6.61
N CYS A 83 -6.64 19.22 -7.32
CA CYS A 83 -6.07 17.93 -6.99
C CYS A 83 -5.98 16.96 -8.18
N ASN A 84 -5.20 15.89 -7.99
CA ASN A 84 -5.08 14.81 -8.96
C ASN A 84 -6.33 13.89 -8.96
N ARG A 85 -6.41 13.01 -9.96
CA ARG A 85 -7.41 11.93 -10.02
C ARG A 85 -7.24 10.96 -8.84
N LEU A 86 -8.34 10.33 -8.43
CA LEU A 86 -8.32 9.29 -7.41
C LEU A 86 -7.63 8.02 -7.94
N CYS A 87 -6.72 7.48 -7.14
CA CYS A 87 -6.01 6.26 -7.46
C CYS A 87 -6.75 5.02 -6.96
N THR A 88 -6.81 3.96 -7.76
CA THR A 88 -7.39 2.68 -7.36
C THR A 88 -6.36 1.82 -6.62
N TYR A 89 -6.83 1.07 -5.63
CA TYR A 89 -5.99 0.15 -4.84
C TYR A 89 -6.05 -1.28 -5.38
N THR A 90 -4.87 -1.87 -5.58
CA THR A 90 -4.69 -3.31 -5.82
C THR A 90 -3.94 -3.91 -4.64
N THR A 91 -4.51 -4.95 -4.01
CA THR A 91 -4.05 -5.54 -2.73
C THR A 91 -2.60 -6.06 -2.71
N ILE A 92 -1.97 -6.13 -3.88
CA ILE A 92 -0.67 -6.78 -4.10
C ILE A 92 0.49 -5.79 -3.91
N ARG A 93 0.24 -4.47 -3.94
CA ARG A 93 1.34 -3.48 -3.94
C ARG A 93 1.11 -2.39 -2.90
N TRP A 94 2.11 -2.18 -2.03
CA TRP A 94 2.09 -1.13 -1.02
C TRP A 94 1.93 0.27 -1.62
N ASN A 95 2.50 0.51 -2.80
CA ASN A 95 2.48 1.81 -3.45
C ASN A 95 1.08 2.19 -3.91
N SER A 96 0.27 1.22 -4.35
CA SER A 96 -1.12 1.47 -4.73
C SER A 96 -1.98 1.80 -3.51
N LEU A 97 -1.71 1.17 -2.35
CA LEU A 97 -2.36 1.53 -1.08
C LEU A 97 -2.06 2.98 -0.69
N LYS A 98 -0.76 3.33 -0.61
CA LYS A 98 -0.33 4.69 -0.27
C LYS A 98 -0.89 5.73 -1.24
N ASN A 99 -0.83 5.46 -2.54
CA ASN A 99 -1.32 6.37 -3.57
C ASN A 99 -2.84 6.57 -3.47
N MET A 100 -3.61 5.51 -3.22
CA MET A 100 -5.06 5.63 -2.99
C MET A 100 -5.34 6.53 -1.79
N LEU A 101 -4.77 6.22 -0.62
CA LEU A 101 -4.96 6.98 0.61
C LEU A 101 -4.59 8.47 0.41
N GLN A 102 -3.43 8.75 -0.19
CA GLN A 102 -2.98 10.11 -0.45
C GLN A 102 -3.88 10.85 -1.45
N SER A 103 -4.33 10.18 -2.52
CA SER A 103 -5.21 10.79 -3.52
C SER A 103 -6.55 11.20 -2.93
N VAL A 104 -7.12 10.37 -2.04
CA VAL A 104 -8.37 10.67 -1.34
C VAL A 104 -8.17 11.79 -0.33
N LEU A 105 -7.09 11.78 0.45
CA LEU A 105 -6.78 12.84 1.41
C LEU A 105 -6.59 14.20 0.73
N ASN A 106 -5.86 14.24 -0.39
CA ASN A 106 -5.63 15.46 -1.16
C ASN A 106 -6.91 15.97 -1.85
N ALA A 107 -7.84 15.08 -2.18
CA ALA A 107 -9.12 15.41 -2.81
C ALA A 107 -10.24 15.69 -1.79
N ARG A 108 -9.93 15.79 -0.49
CA ARG A 108 -10.92 15.97 0.59
C ARG A 108 -11.98 17.02 0.29
N ASP A 109 -11.56 18.23 -0.08
CA ASP A 109 -12.48 19.34 -0.30
C ASP A 109 -13.33 19.13 -1.55
N VAL A 110 -12.74 18.55 -2.60
CA VAL A 110 -13.43 18.21 -3.85
C VAL A 110 -14.47 17.11 -3.62
N ILE A 111 -14.15 16.09 -2.81
CA ILE A 111 -15.08 15.03 -2.41
C ILE A 111 -16.22 15.63 -1.57
N GLY A 112 -15.92 16.58 -0.67
CA GLY A 112 -16.94 17.30 0.08
C GLY A 112 -17.89 18.11 -0.81
N MET A 113 -17.35 18.86 -1.78
CA MET A 113 -18.14 19.59 -2.78
C MET A 113 -19.01 18.63 -3.61
N LEU A 114 -18.45 17.49 -4.01
CA LEU A 114 -19.18 16.47 -4.74
C LEU A 114 -20.34 15.95 -3.91
N ALA A 115 -20.11 15.57 -2.64
CA ALA A 115 -21.12 15.01 -1.75
C ALA A 115 -22.22 16.00 -1.32
N LEU A 116 -22.04 17.30 -1.54
CA LEU A 116 -23.06 18.33 -1.30
C LEU A 116 -23.76 18.78 -2.59
N ASN A 117 -23.37 18.24 -3.74
CA ASN A 117 -23.97 18.60 -5.02
C ASN A 117 -25.33 17.90 -5.21
N ASN A 118 -26.40 18.70 -5.19
CA ASN A 118 -27.78 18.21 -5.32
C ASN A 118 -28.15 17.70 -6.73
N ASP A 119 -27.31 17.95 -7.74
CA ASP A 119 -27.56 17.53 -9.13
C ASP A 119 -27.22 16.05 -9.36
N ILE A 120 -26.55 15.40 -8.39
CA ILE A 120 -26.15 13.99 -8.47
C ILE A 120 -27.01 13.17 -7.53
N THR A 121 -27.66 12.12 -8.06
CA THR A 121 -28.43 11.15 -7.27
C THR A 121 -27.52 10.11 -6.60
N ASN A 122 -28.02 9.45 -5.55
CA ASN A 122 -27.35 8.36 -4.83
C ASN A 122 -25.98 8.75 -4.23
N GLN A 123 -25.94 9.85 -3.48
CA GLN A 123 -24.74 10.28 -2.74
C GLN A 123 -24.69 9.78 -1.30
N ASP A 124 -25.65 8.95 -0.90
CA ASP A 124 -25.85 8.58 0.50
C ASP A 124 -24.63 7.89 1.09
N ASN A 125 -23.92 7.08 0.31
CA ASN A 125 -22.68 6.43 0.75
C ASN A 125 -21.54 7.45 0.94
N LEU A 126 -21.33 8.40 0.03
CA LEU A 126 -20.38 9.50 0.24
C LEU A 126 -20.75 10.32 1.48
N LYS A 127 -22.01 10.73 1.61
CA LYS A 127 -22.50 11.52 2.75
C LYS A 127 -22.36 10.75 4.06
N LEU A 128 -22.70 9.47 4.08
CA LEU A 128 -22.54 8.60 5.24
C LEU A 128 -21.07 8.50 5.61
N ILE A 129 -20.17 8.19 4.68
CA ILE A 129 -18.74 8.05 5.00
C ILE A 129 -18.16 9.37 5.52
N LEU A 130 -18.56 10.51 4.95
CA LEU A 130 -18.13 11.84 5.38
C LEU A 130 -18.73 12.27 6.73
N ASN A 131 -19.96 11.87 7.04
CA ASN A 131 -20.65 12.19 8.30
C ASN A 131 -20.33 11.21 9.44
N SER A 132 -19.92 9.98 9.14
CA SER A 132 -19.79 8.90 10.13
C SER A 132 -18.57 9.03 11.04
N SER A 133 -17.61 9.90 10.73
CA SER A 133 -16.48 10.11 11.63
C SER A 133 -15.81 11.46 11.38
N GLY A 134 -15.93 12.37 12.35
CA GLY A 134 -15.08 13.57 12.42
C GLY A 134 -13.58 13.27 12.43
N LEU A 135 -13.21 11.99 12.58
CA LEU A 135 -11.85 11.46 12.56
C LEU A 135 -11.43 10.79 11.24
N PHE A 136 -12.32 10.55 10.26
CA PHE A 136 -11.99 9.78 9.03
C PHE A 136 -10.71 10.27 8.35
N TRP A 137 -10.63 11.59 8.09
CA TRP A 137 -9.48 12.22 7.45
C TRP A 137 -8.21 12.13 8.29
N LYS A 138 -8.36 12.22 9.62
CA LYS A 138 -7.25 12.05 10.57
C LYS A 138 -6.76 10.60 10.57
N ASP A 139 -7.66 9.63 10.56
CA ASP A 139 -7.33 8.21 10.52
C ASP A 139 -6.61 7.84 9.21
N ILE A 140 -6.99 8.41 8.06
CA ILE A 140 -6.24 8.27 6.80
C ILE A 140 -4.84 8.86 6.94
N ALA A 141 -4.71 10.09 7.45
CA ALA A 141 -3.42 10.74 7.63
C ALA A 141 -2.50 9.96 8.58
N ASP A 142 -3.05 9.45 9.69
CA ASP A 142 -2.35 8.64 10.68
C ASP A 142 -1.92 7.28 10.11
N LEU A 143 -2.69 6.70 9.19
CA LEU A 143 -2.31 5.47 8.49
C LEU A 143 -1.20 5.72 7.47
N ILE A 144 -1.28 6.81 6.69
CA ILE A 144 -0.22 7.22 5.76
C ILE A 144 1.09 7.44 6.54
N ALA A 145 1.04 8.12 7.68
CA ALA A 145 2.19 8.36 8.53
C ALA A 145 2.86 7.05 9.01
N LYS A 146 2.08 6.00 9.30
CA LYS A 146 2.59 4.67 9.67
C LYS A 146 3.18 3.89 8.50
N ILE A 147 2.62 4.03 7.30
CA ILE A 147 3.10 3.34 6.08
C ILE A 147 4.35 4.02 5.51
N ASN A 148 4.51 5.33 5.70
CA ASN A 148 5.60 6.12 5.12
C ASN A 148 7.02 5.61 5.44
N PRO A 149 7.37 5.26 6.70
CA PRO A 149 8.68 4.68 7.01
C PRO A 149 8.97 3.40 6.22
N ILE A 150 7.96 2.52 6.06
CA ILE A 150 8.11 1.27 5.32
C ILE A 150 8.25 1.54 3.82
N SER A 151 7.49 2.50 3.29
CA SER A 151 7.63 3.00 1.92
C SER A 151 9.04 3.52 1.64
N THR A 152 9.62 4.28 2.56
CA THR A 152 11.00 4.78 2.43
C THR A 152 11.98 3.62 2.44
N ALA A 153 11.86 2.68 3.38
CA ALA A 153 12.71 1.49 3.44
C ALA A 153 12.64 0.64 2.17
N ILE A 154 11.44 0.45 1.59
CA ILE A 154 11.27 -0.26 0.32
C ILE A 154 12.01 0.47 -0.81
N ASN A 155 11.82 1.79 -0.94
CA ASN A 155 12.49 2.59 -1.97
C ASN A 155 14.02 2.54 -1.82
N GLU A 156 14.53 2.56 -0.59
CA GLU A 156 15.97 2.45 -0.32
C GLU A 156 16.54 1.09 -0.69
N VAL A 157 15.82 0.00 -0.40
CA VAL A 157 16.24 -1.37 -0.73
C VAL A 157 16.12 -1.65 -2.23
N GLN A 158 15.18 -1.00 -2.91
CA GLN A 158 14.98 -1.14 -4.37
C GLN A 158 15.94 -0.29 -5.21
N ASN A 159 16.63 0.68 -4.62
CA ASN A 159 17.54 1.55 -5.35
C ASN A 159 18.71 0.74 -5.93
N ASP A 160 19.07 0.96 -7.19
CA ASP A 160 20.20 0.27 -7.85
C ASP A 160 21.56 0.52 -7.16
N LYS A 161 21.66 1.60 -6.38
CA LYS A 161 22.83 1.93 -5.55
C LYS A 161 22.73 1.41 -4.12
N SER A 162 21.69 0.63 -3.81
CA SER A 162 21.52 0.00 -2.51
C SER A 162 22.54 -1.10 -2.31
N ILE A 163 22.99 -1.27 -1.07
CA ILE A 163 23.91 -2.33 -0.67
C ILE A 163 23.23 -3.16 0.41
N VAL A 164 23.50 -4.46 0.45
CA VAL A 164 22.87 -5.40 1.39
C VAL A 164 23.01 -4.94 2.85
N SER A 165 24.11 -4.27 3.21
CA SER A 165 24.33 -3.72 4.55
C SER A 165 23.41 -2.56 4.95
N LYS A 166 22.72 -1.93 3.98
CA LYS A 166 21.70 -0.89 4.23
C LYS A 166 20.30 -1.46 4.48
N ILE A 167 20.09 -2.76 4.26
CA ILE A 167 18.82 -3.39 4.61
C ILE A 167 18.64 -3.22 6.12
N PRO A 168 17.55 -2.56 6.58
CA PRO A 168 17.33 -2.34 8.00
C PRO A 168 17.35 -3.68 8.72
N LYS A 169 18.15 -3.78 9.79
CA LYS A 169 18.10 -4.92 10.69
C LYS A 169 16.77 -4.84 11.45
N PHE A 170 15.72 -5.39 10.86
CA PHE A 170 14.51 -5.68 11.62
C PHE A 170 14.87 -6.74 12.66
N PRO A 171 14.54 -6.55 13.94
CA PRO A 171 14.65 -7.60 14.93
C PRO A 171 13.61 -8.67 14.60
N LEU A 172 13.94 -9.54 13.66
CA LEU A 172 13.25 -10.81 13.50
C LEU A 172 13.81 -11.71 14.61
N ASN A 173 13.22 -11.60 15.81
CA ASN A 173 13.35 -12.64 16.81
C ASN A 173 12.63 -13.89 16.28
N TYR A 174 13.28 -14.64 15.39
CA TYR A 174 12.82 -15.96 14.96
C TYR A 174 13.07 -17.03 16.03
N ASP A 175 13.73 -16.69 17.14
CA ASP A 175 14.13 -17.62 18.19
C ASP A 175 13.03 -17.97 19.22
N GLN A 176 11.74 -17.67 18.95
CA GLN A 176 10.66 -18.04 19.89
C GLN A 176 9.44 -18.76 19.29
N VAL A 177 9.45 -19.20 18.03
CA VAL A 177 8.30 -19.94 17.44
C VAL A 177 8.64 -21.41 17.14
N SER A 178 9.50 -22.01 17.96
CA SER A 178 9.77 -23.46 17.88
C SER A 178 9.91 -24.09 19.26
N LYS A 179 9.04 -23.73 20.22
CA LYS A 179 8.74 -24.54 21.41
C LYS A 179 7.32 -24.27 21.93
N THR A 180 6.34 -24.93 21.32
CA THR A 180 5.16 -25.55 21.97
C THR A 180 4.55 -26.52 20.98
#